data_AF-A0A958AI25-F1
#
_entry.id   AF-A0A958AI25-F1
#
_cell.length_a   1.000
_cell.length_b   1.000
_cell.length_c   1.000
_cell.angle_alpha   90.00
_cell.angle_beta   90.00
_cell.angle_gamma   90.00
#
_symmetry.space_group_name_H-M   'P 1'
#
loop_
_entity.id
_entity.type
_entity.pdbx_description
1 polymer ?
#
loop_
_entity_poly.entity_id
_entity_poly.type
_entity_poly.pdbx_seq_one_letter_code
_entity_poly.pdbx_strand_id
1 'polypeptide(L)' 'MSQSAIQQAIHQLFEGQSLTVADADAAMSQIMAGEATEAQIGAFLAALRMKGETVDEIT' A
#
# COMPACT_ATOMS: atom_id res chain seq x y z
N MET A 1 -18.77 2.25 7.14
CA MET A 1 -17.56 1.62 7.71
C MET A 1 -16.38 2.45 7.26
N SER A 2 -15.55 2.93 8.18
CA SER A 2 -14.31 3.63 7.83
C SER A 2 -13.33 2.64 7.22
N GLN A 3 -12.75 3.00 6.07
CA GLN A 3 -11.77 2.19 5.35
C GLN A 3 -10.42 2.25 6.11
N SER A 4 -9.74 1.11 6.30
CA SER A 4 -8.44 1.07 7.00
C SER A 4 -7.30 1.66 6.16
N ALA A 5 -6.17 2.00 6.78
CA ALA A 5 -5.03 2.60 6.08
C ALA A 5 -4.52 1.69 4.94
N ILE A 6 -4.41 0.38 5.18
CA ILE A 6 -4.02 -0.57 4.12
C ILE A 6 -5.06 -0.65 2.99
N GLN A 7 -6.36 -0.54 3.29
CA GLN A 7 -7.40 -0.56 2.25
C GLN A 7 -7.37 0.71 1.39
N GLN A 8 -7.15 1.87 2.01
CA GLN A 8 -6.97 3.13 1.29
C GLN A 8 -5.72 3.09 0.40
N ALA A 9 -4.62 2.55 0.92
CA ALA A 9 -3.37 2.42 0.17
C ALA A 9 -3.53 1.49 -1.05
N ILE A 10 -4.18 0.34 -0.87
CA ILE A 10 -4.51 -0.58 -1.97
C ILE A 10 -5.32 0.13 -3.05
N HIS A 11 -6.34 0.90 -2.67
CA HIS A 11 -7.19 1.62 -3.62
C HIS A 11 -6.40 2.63 -4.46
N GLN A 12 -5.60 3.47 -3.80
CA GLN A 12 -4.73 4.45 -4.48
C GLN A 12 -3.75 3.77 -5.45
N LEU A 13 -3.11 2.67 -5.02
CA LEU A 13 -2.17 1.93 -5.86
C LEU A 13 -2.86 1.30 -7.08
N PHE A 14 -4.08 0.79 -6.95
CA PHE A 14 -4.86 0.29 -8.08
C PHE A 14 -5.30 1.39 -9.06
N GLU A 15 -5.47 2.62 -8.58
CA GLU A 15 -5.70 3.80 -9.42
C GLU A 15 -4.41 4.33 -10.07
N GLY A 16 -3.26 3.69 -9.82
CA GLY A 16 -1.95 4.13 -10.32
C GLY A 16 -1.39 5.35 -9.61
N GLN A 17 -1.95 5.71 -8.45
CA GLN A 17 -1.50 6.84 -7.65
C GLN A 17 -0.32 6.44 -6.75
N SER A 18 0.61 7.37 -6.54
CA SER A 18 1.68 7.20 -5.56
C SER A 18 1.17 7.45 -4.15
N LEU A 19 1.57 6.57 -3.23
CA LEU A 19 1.38 6.80 -1.81
C LEU A 19 2.33 7.88 -1.33
N THR A 20 1.85 8.75 -0.46
CA THR A 20 2.77 9.60 0.30
C THR A 20 3.54 8.75 1.30
N VAL A 21 4.65 9.27 1.83
CA VAL A 21 5.39 8.62 2.92
C VAL A 21 4.49 8.31 4.12
N ALA A 22 3.57 9.22 4.44
CA ALA A 22 2.63 9.04 5.54
C ALA A 22 1.62 7.91 5.27
N ASP A 23 1.09 7.80 4.05
CA ASP A 23 0.15 6.72 3.69
C ASP A 23 0.84 5.36 3.67
N ALA A 24 2.07 5.31 3.16
CA ALA A 24 2.89 4.10 3.17
C ALA A 24 3.23 3.67 4.60
N ASP A 25 3.61 4.60 5.47
CA ASP A 25 3.92 4.34 6.88
C ASP A 25 2.68 3.85 7.65
N ALA A 26 1.52 4.46 7.43
CA ALA A 26 0.27 4.04 8.03
C ALA A 26 -0.15 2.62 7.59
N ALA A 27 -0.05 2.31 6.30
CA ALA A 27 -0.33 0.97 5.78
C ALA A 27 0.66 -0.06 6.35
N MET A 28 1.96 0.23 6.35
CA MET A 28 2.99 -0.66 6.90
C MET A 28 2.84 -0.86 8.40
N SER A 29 2.48 0.19 9.16
CA SER A 29 2.22 0.09 10.59
C SER A 29 1.09 -0.90 10.90
N GLN A 30 0.01 -0.89 10.13
CA GLN A 30 -1.08 -1.88 10.30
C GLN A 30 -0.64 -3.31 9.99
N ILE A 31 0.23 -3.48 8.99
CA ILE A 31 0.80 -4.80 8.65
C ILE A 31 1.66 -5.30 9.82
N MET A 32 2.56 -4.46 10.33
CA MET A 32 3.46 -4.81 11.43
C MET A 32 2.73 -5.03 12.76
N ALA A 33 1.61 -4.34 12.98
CA ALA A 33 0.73 -4.53 14.13
C ALA A 33 -0.12 -5.81 14.04
N GLY A 34 -0.12 -6.53 12.90
CA GLY A 34 -0.96 -7.71 12.69
C GLY A 34 -2.44 -7.39 12.50
N GLU A 35 -2.77 -6.13 12.16
CA GLU A 35 -4.14 -5.66 11.94
C GLU A 35 -4.61 -5.86 10.49
N ALA A 36 -3.68 -6.19 9.58
CA ALA A 36 -3.96 -6.51 8.19
C ALA A 36 -4.17 -8.01 7.98
N THR A 37 -5.19 -8.39 7.20
CA THR A 37 -5.38 -9.78 6.81
C THR A 37 -4.37 -10.20 5.74
N GLU A 38 -4.10 -11.51 5.62
CA GLU A 38 -3.23 -12.06 4.58
C GLU A 38 -3.67 -11.62 3.17
N ALA A 39 -4.98 -11.54 2.93
CA ALA A 39 -5.55 -11.07 1.67
C ALA A 39 -5.24 -9.58 1.41
N GLN A 40 -5.28 -8.74 2.44
CA GLN A 40 -4.93 -7.32 2.30
C GLN A 40 -3.42 -7.14 2.05
N ILE A 41 -2.57 -7.89 2.75
CA ILE A 41 -1.13 -7.87 2.52
C ILE A 41 -0.81 -8.31 1.08
N GLY A 42 -1.40 -9.42 0.62
CA GLY A 42 -1.24 -9.89 -0.75
C GLY A 42 -1.71 -8.88 -1.80
N ALA A 43 -2.88 -8.25 -1.57
CA ALA A 43 -3.40 -7.21 -2.46
C ALA A 43 -2.50 -5.97 -2.49
N PHE A 44 -1.96 -5.54 -1.35
CA PHE A 44 -1.04 -4.40 -1.25
C PHE A 44 0.25 -4.66 -2.03
N LEU A 45 0.86 -5.84 -1.87
CA LEU A 45 2.06 -6.24 -2.61
C LEU A 45 1.80 -6.34 -4.12
N ALA A 46 0.65 -6.90 -4.52
CA ALA A 46 0.26 -6.98 -5.92
C ALA A 46 0.05 -5.57 -6.52
N ALA A 47 -0.62 -4.68 -5.79
CA ALA A 47 -0.87 -3.31 -6.23
C ALA A 47 0.42 -2.49 -6.37
N LEU A 48 1.37 -2.63 -5.44
CA LEU A 48 2.72 -2.04 -5.56
C LEU A 48 3.43 -2.52 -6.83
N ARG A 49 3.37 -3.83 -7.12
CA ARG A 49 3.98 -4.41 -8.33
C ARG A 49 3.29 -3.93 -9.62
N MET A 50 1.98 -3.73 -9.58
CA MET A 50 1.17 -3.24 -10.71
C MET A 50 1.42 -1.77 -11.02
N LYS A 51 1.50 -0.91 -9.98
CA LYS A 51 1.82 0.50 -10.13
C LYS A 51 3.16 0.71 -10.85
N GLY A 52 4.13 -0.17 -10.59
CA GLY A 52 5.34 -0.25 -11.40
C GLY A 52 6.24 0.98 -11.27
N GLU A 53 6.61 1.34 -10.04
CA GLU A 53 7.75 2.24 -9.85
C GLU A 53 9.02 1.52 -10.33
N THR A 54 9.51 1.94 -11.48
CA THR A 54 10.84 1.57 -11.96
C THR A 54 11.87 2.12 -10.99
N VAL A 55 13.04 1.47 -10.93
CA VAL A 55 14.19 1.82 -10.09
C VAL A 55 14.87 3.12 -10.57
N ASP A 56 14.11 4.08 -11.10
CA ASP A 56 14.63 5.37 -11.60
C ASP A 56 14.71 6.45 -10.52
N GLU A 57 14.46 6.12 -9.26
CA GLU A 57 14.52 7.07 -8.13
C GLU A 57 15.61 6.73 -7.08
N ILE A 58 16.66 6.00 -7.48
CA ILE A 58 17.91 5.95 -6.73
C ILE A 58 19.03 6.50 -7.63
N THR A 59 19.07 7.83 -7.81
CA THR A 59 20.25 8.54 -8.34
C THR A 59 20.65 9.66 -7.39
#